data_AF-X0SYQ8-F1
#
_entry.id   AF-X0SYQ8-F1
#
_cell.length_a   1.000
_cell.length_b   1.000
_cell.length_c   1.000
_cell.angle_alpha   90.00
_cell.angle_beta   90.00
_cell.angle_gamma   90.00
#
_symmetry.space_group_name_H-M   'P 1'
#
loop_
_entity.id
_entity.type
_entity.pdbx_description
1 polymer ?
#
loop_
_entity_poly.entity_id
_entity_poly.type
_entity_poly.pdbx_seq_one_letter_code
_entity_poly.pdbx_strand_id
1 'polypeptide(L)'
;MPFGPVGDKRPIFGYSTPKTNLTKYGVQPTVEGGVSGINAVMLEESMNKGISWVTLFVPTAQAQTIDYGGAAAAIEVLNKMFKLGVDTAPLKKSDDIRRQMMERAAKGGQKGFLDSLRRRLPDSGTPSV
;
A
#
# COMPACT_ATOMS: atom_id res chain seq x y z
N MET A 1 9.05 7.01 6.05
CA MET A 1 8.47 5.68 6.30
C MET A 1 9.55 4.63 6.05
N PRO A 2 9.64 3.56 6.85
CA PRO A 2 10.70 2.56 6.77
C PRO A 2 10.72 1.71 5.48
N PHE A 3 9.74 1.88 4.58
CA PHE A 3 9.60 1.09 3.35
C PHE A 3 9.79 1.88 2.04
N GLY A 4 10.38 3.08 2.11
CA GLY A 4 10.59 3.93 0.93
C GLY A 4 9.28 4.46 0.32
N PRO A 5 9.36 5.27 -0.75
CA PRO A 5 8.18 5.65 -1.52
C PRO A 5 7.58 4.42 -2.22
N VAL A 6 6.25 4.37 -2.30
CA VAL A 6 5.53 3.31 -3.01
C VAL A 6 5.85 3.42 -4.51
N GLY A 7 6.82 2.65 -4.99
CA GLY A 7 7.12 2.50 -6.42
C GLY A 7 6.09 1.61 -7.13
N ASP A 8 6.15 1.53 -8.46
CA ASP A 8 5.20 0.75 -9.28
C ASP A 8 5.19 -0.75 -8.95
N LYS A 9 6.29 -1.28 -8.39
CA LYS A 9 6.36 -2.62 -7.82
C LYS A 9 6.42 -2.54 -6.30
N ARG A 10 5.35 -2.96 -5.64
CA ARG A 10 5.25 -2.99 -4.19
C ARG A 10 5.91 -4.25 -3.63
N PRO A 11 6.75 -4.16 -2.59
CA PRO A 11 7.27 -5.34 -1.93
C PRO A 11 6.12 -6.12 -1.27
N ILE A 12 6.14 -7.44 -1.40
CA ILE A 12 5.21 -8.34 -0.72
C ILE A 12 6.05 -9.22 0.18
N PHE A 13 5.74 -9.22 1.47
CA PHE A 13 6.37 -10.10 2.44
C PHE A 13 5.47 -11.30 2.70
N GLY A 14 6.03 -12.39 3.23
CA GLY A 14 5.21 -13.54 3.56
C GLY A 14 5.87 -14.55 4.49
N TYR A 15 5.00 -15.34 5.11
CA TYR A 15 5.33 -16.42 6.04
C TYR A 15 4.54 -17.66 5.66
N SER A 16 5.12 -18.87 5.83
CA SER A 16 4.42 -20.12 5.56
C SER A 16 4.80 -21.27 6.50
N THR A 17 3.82 -22.12 6.82
CA THR A 17 3.99 -23.38 7.56
C THR A 17 3.46 -24.51 6.68
N PRO A 18 4.25 -25.33 5.97
CA PRO A 18 5.70 -25.58 5.96
C PRO A 18 6.53 -24.51 5.21
N LYS A 19 7.88 -24.60 5.23
CA LYS A 19 8.84 -23.70 4.54
C LYS A 19 8.73 -23.78 3.00
N THR A 20 7.57 -23.42 2.48
CA THR A 20 7.36 -23.22 1.04
C THR A 20 8.28 -22.08 0.62
N ASN A 21 9.07 -22.32 -0.42
CA ASN A 21 9.89 -21.24 -0.96
C ASN A 21 8.99 -20.21 -1.66
N LEU A 22 8.58 -19.16 -0.95
CA LEU A 22 7.70 -18.11 -1.45
C LEU A 22 8.42 -17.17 -2.44
N THR A 23 9.76 -17.17 -2.47
CA THR A 23 10.56 -16.30 -3.36
C THR A 23 10.31 -16.56 -4.84
N LYS A 24 9.96 -17.81 -5.21
CA LYS A 24 9.58 -18.16 -6.59
C LYS A 24 8.32 -17.44 -7.09
N TYR A 25 7.54 -16.87 -6.20
CA TYR A 25 6.34 -16.08 -6.51
C TYR A 25 6.59 -14.57 -6.40
N GLY A 26 7.83 -14.14 -6.12
CA GLY A 26 8.18 -12.74 -5.89
C GLY A 26 7.85 -12.24 -4.47
N VAL A 27 7.63 -13.16 -3.52
CA VAL A 27 7.36 -12.83 -2.11
C VAL A 27 8.65 -12.93 -1.31
N GLN A 28 8.94 -11.87 -0.55
CA GLN A 28 10.08 -11.82 0.34
C GLN A 28 9.73 -12.52 1.66
N PRO A 29 10.56 -13.44 2.17
CA PRO A 29 10.29 -14.07 3.45
C PRO A 29 10.37 -13.03 4.58
N THR A 30 9.40 -13.09 5.50
CA THR A 30 9.44 -12.27 6.71
C THR A 30 10.51 -12.82 7.66
N VAL A 31 11.40 -11.95 8.14
CA VAL A 31 12.46 -12.29 9.12
C VAL A 31 11.96 -12.10 10.55
N GLU A 32 11.29 -10.97 10.80
CA GLU A 32 10.73 -10.58 12.09
C GLU A 32 9.39 -9.87 11.91
N GLY A 33 8.52 -9.95 12.92
CA GLY A 33 7.22 -9.30 12.91
C GLY A 33 6.19 -10.00 13.79
N GLY A 34 4.97 -9.47 13.81
CA GLY A 34 3.84 -10.05 14.53
C GLY A 34 2.59 -10.08 13.67
N VAL A 35 1.78 -11.13 13.87
CA VAL A 35 0.43 -11.24 13.32
C VAL A 35 -0.55 -11.13 14.48
N SER A 36 -1.65 -10.39 14.28
CA SER A 36 -2.70 -10.23 15.28
C SER A 36 -4.09 -10.42 14.68
N GLY A 37 -5.11 -10.37 15.53
CA GLY A 37 -6.52 -10.53 15.11
C GLY A 37 -6.82 -11.93 14.57
N ILE A 38 -7.77 -12.00 13.63
CA ILE A 38 -8.23 -13.29 13.09
C ILE A 38 -7.11 -14.08 12.40
N ASN A 39 -6.14 -13.39 11.78
CA ASN A 39 -5.02 -14.05 11.12
C ASN A 39 -4.11 -14.80 12.11
N ALA A 40 -3.95 -14.29 13.34
CA ALA A 40 -3.16 -14.96 14.36
C ALA A 40 -3.85 -16.24 14.84
N VAL A 41 -5.16 -16.15 15.11
CA VAL A 41 -5.97 -17.30 15.51
C VAL A 41 -5.98 -18.37 14.43
N MET A 42 -6.16 -17.98 13.17
CA MET A 42 -6.16 -18.92 12.04
C MET A 42 -4.78 -19.56 11.81
N LEU A 43 -3.70 -18.80 11.98
CA LEU A 43 -2.34 -19.32 11.91
C LEU A 43 -2.10 -20.36 13.02
N GLU A 44 -2.44 -20.03 14.26
CA GLU A 44 -2.28 -20.93 15.41
C GLU A 44 -3.08 -22.22 15.23
N GLU A 45 -4.35 -22.12 14.87
CA GLU A 45 -5.21 -23.28 14.60
C GLU A 45 -4.69 -24.14 13.44
N SER A 46 -4.17 -23.50 12.38
CA SER A 46 -3.60 -24.23 11.24
C SER A 46 -2.34 -25.00 11.67
N MET A 47 -1.47 -24.38 12.47
CA MET A 47 -0.29 -25.03 13.01
C MET A 47 -0.65 -26.22 13.91
N ASN A 48 -1.60 -26.02 14.83
CA ASN A 48 -2.07 -27.07 15.74
C ASN A 48 -2.67 -28.28 15.02
N LYS A 49 -3.32 -28.06 13.87
CA LYS A 49 -3.94 -29.10 13.06
C LYS A 49 -3.04 -29.66 11.95
N GLY A 50 -1.79 -29.18 11.86
CA GLY A 50 -0.87 -29.57 10.77
C GLY A 50 -1.33 -29.13 9.38
N ILE A 51 -2.17 -28.11 9.29
CA ILE A 51 -2.69 -27.54 8.05
C ILE A 51 -1.66 -26.56 7.50
N SER A 52 -1.41 -26.64 6.18
CA SER A 52 -0.50 -25.71 5.53
C SER A 52 -1.07 -24.29 5.50
N TRP A 53 -0.29 -23.31 5.94
CA TRP A 53 -0.72 -21.92 6.02
C TRP A 53 0.29 -21.00 5.33
N VAL A 54 -0.22 -19.95 4.67
CA VAL A 54 0.57 -18.87 4.08
C VAL A 54 -0.07 -17.54 4.46
N THR A 55 0.73 -16.60 4.95
CA THR A 55 0.33 -15.21 5.12
C THR A 55 1.14 -14.33 4.18
N LEU A 56 0.45 -13.40 3.50
CA LEU A 56 1.06 -12.36 2.68
C LEU A 56 0.84 -11.00 3.36
N PHE A 57 1.89 -10.19 3.42
CA PHE A 57 1.85 -8.84 3.94
C PHE A 57 2.24 -7.86 2.84
N VAL A 58 1.35 -6.91 2.58
CA VAL A 58 1.63 -5.81 1.65
C VAL A 58 1.70 -4.53 2.47
N PRO A 59 2.85 -3.84 2.53
CA PRO A 59 2.95 -2.58 3.24
C PRO A 59 1.97 -1.55 2.67
N THR A 60 1.19 -0.94 3.55
CA THR A 60 0.25 0.12 3.20
C THR A 60 0.77 1.46 3.72
N ALA A 61 0.59 2.52 2.93
CA ALA A 61 1.08 3.85 3.31
C ALA A 61 0.25 4.49 4.44
N GLN A 62 -1.04 4.16 4.53
CA GLN A 62 -2.00 4.75 5.47
C GLN A 62 -3.00 3.68 5.92
N ALA A 63 -3.02 3.40 7.23
CA ALA A 63 -3.86 2.36 7.81
C ALA A 63 -5.38 2.58 7.62
N GLN A 64 -5.82 3.84 7.50
CA GLN A 64 -7.23 4.21 7.42
C GLN A 64 -7.78 4.28 5.99
N THR A 65 -6.98 3.89 4.99
CA THR A 65 -7.37 4.02 3.59
C THR A 65 -7.40 2.70 2.87
N ILE A 66 -8.29 2.58 1.89
CA ILE A 66 -8.34 1.42 1.02
C ILE A 66 -7.11 1.44 0.11
N ASP A 67 -6.32 0.37 0.17
CA ASP A 67 -5.14 0.17 -0.65
C ASP A 67 -5.42 -0.80 -1.81
N TYR A 68 -5.93 -0.24 -2.92
CA TYR A 68 -6.28 -1.03 -4.10
C TYR A 68 -5.05 -1.63 -4.77
N GLY A 69 -3.95 -0.88 -4.87
CA GLY A 69 -2.69 -1.37 -5.43
C GLY A 69 -2.10 -2.51 -4.60
N GLY A 70 -2.19 -2.40 -3.26
CA GLY A 70 -1.77 -3.47 -2.37
C GLY A 70 -2.60 -4.76 -2.53
N ALA A 71 -3.93 -4.62 -2.63
CA ALA A 71 -4.82 -5.75 -2.89
C ALA A 71 -4.54 -6.41 -4.25
N ALA A 72 -4.33 -5.62 -5.31
CA ALA A 72 -3.98 -6.13 -6.64
C ALA A 72 -2.68 -6.94 -6.61
N ALA A 73 -1.65 -6.43 -5.91
CA ALA A 73 -0.36 -7.09 -5.77
C ALA A 73 -0.48 -8.44 -5.04
N ALA A 74 -1.29 -8.52 -3.98
CA ALA A 74 -1.56 -9.77 -3.27
C ALA A 74 -2.27 -10.79 -4.19
N ILE A 75 -3.29 -10.36 -4.95
CA ILE A 75 -4.02 -11.23 -5.88
C ILE A 75 -3.09 -11.76 -6.99
N GLU A 76 -2.15 -10.95 -7.49
CA GLU A 76 -1.18 -11.42 -8.48
C GLU A 76 -0.25 -12.52 -7.95
N VAL A 77 0.12 -12.47 -6.67
CA VAL A 77 0.84 -13.56 -6.02
C VAL A 77 -0.04 -14.80 -5.93
N LEU A 78 -1.29 -14.66 -5.50
CA LEU A 78 -2.24 -15.78 -5.41
C LEU A 78 -2.50 -16.42 -6.78
N ASN A 79 -2.62 -15.60 -7.84
CA ASN A 79 -2.71 -16.07 -9.22
C ASN A 79 -1.51 -16.92 -9.62
N LYS A 80 -0.28 -16.52 -9.25
CA LYS A 80 0.93 -17.32 -9.54
C LYS A 80 0.99 -18.60 -8.71
N MET A 81 0.58 -18.54 -7.44
CA MET A 81 0.60 -19.68 -6.53
C MET A 81 -0.40 -20.77 -6.92
N PHE A 82 -1.61 -20.35 -7.31
CA PHE A 82 -2.76 -21.25 -7.46
C PHE A 82 -3.37 -21.27 -8.86
N LYS A 83 -2.81 -20.51 -9.82
CA LYS A 83 -3.26 -20.43 -11.22
C LYS A 83 -4.74 -20.01 -11.36
N LEU A 84 -5.17 -19.04 -10.55
CA LEU A 84 -6.58 -18.65 -10.43
C LEU A 84 -7.11 -17.85 -11.63
N GLY A 85 -6.25 -17.15 -12.38
CA GLY A 85 -6.66 -16.37 -13.55
C GLY A 85 -7.50 -15.12 -13.23
N VAL A 86 -7.42 -14.59 -12.01
CA VAL A 86 -8.19 -13.42 -11.57
C VAL A 86 -7.63 -12.15 -12.21
N ASP A 87 -8.46 -11.38 -12.90
CA ASP A 87 -8.07 -10.09 -13.47
C ASP A 87 -7.93 -9.01 -12.38
N THR A 88 -6.75 -8.38 -12.30
CA THR A 88 -6.44 -7.32 -11.35
C THR A 88 -6.51 -5.91 -11.95
N ALA A 89 -6.78 -5.78 -13.25
CA ALA A 89 -6.86 -4.48 -13.92
C ALA A 89 -7.86 -3.49 -13.29
N PRO A 90 -9.06 -3.91 -12.80
CA PRO A 90 -10.00 -3.00 -12.14
C PRO A 90 -9.43 -2.37 -10.86
N LEU A 91 -8.67 -3.14 -10.08
CA LEU A 91 -8.05 -2.65 -8.85
C LEU A 91 -6.91 -1.67 -9.14
N LYS A 92 -6.07 -1.97 -10.14
CA LYS A 92 -5.00 -1.05 -10.58
C LYS A 92 -5.57 0.28 -11.07
N LYS A 93 -6.62 0.25 -11.88
CA LYS A 93 -7.32 1.45 -12.34
C LYS A 93 -7.86 2.27 -11.17
N SER A 94 -8.37 1.61 -10.13
CA SER A 94 -8.89 2.28 -8.92
C SER A 94 -7.77 2.91 -8.09
N ASP A 95 -6.62 2.23 -7.98
CA ASP A 95 -5.40 2.76 -7.35
C ASP A 95 -4.91 4.03 -8.07
N ASP A 96 -4.87 3.99 -9.41
CA ASP A 96 -4.46 5.12 -10.25
C ASP A 96 -5.39 6.32 -10.10
N ILE A 97 -6.70 6.10 -10.17
CA ILE A 97 -7.70 7.16 -9.97
C ILE A 97 -7.54 7.79 -8.59
N ARG A 98 -7.36 6.97 -7.54
CA ARG A 98 -7.15 7.45 -6.18
C ARG A 98 -5.86 8.24 -6.04
N ARG A 99 -4.75 7.76 -6.61
CA ARG A 99 -3.45 8.45 -6.62
C ARG A 99 -3.56 9.83 -7.29
N GLN A 100 -4.18 9.89 -8.47
CA GLN A 100 -4.41 11.16 -9.18
C GLN A 100 -5.27 12.14 -8.37
N MET A 101 -6.31 11.65 -7.68
CA MET A 101 -7.11 12.50 -6.78
C MET A 101 -6.30 13.07 -5.63
N MET A 102 -5.47 12.24 -4.96
CA MET A 102 -4.61 12.70 -3.86
C MET A 102 -3.56 13.72 -4.33
N GLU A 103 -2.93 13.49 -5.50
CA GLU A 103 -1.98 14.43 -6.09
C GLU A 103 -2.63 15.77 -6.45
N ARG A 104 -3.84 15.75 -7.01
CA ARG A 104 -4.61 16.97 -7.33
C ARG A 104 -4.99 17.73 -6.06
N ALA A 105 -5.43 17.05 -5.00
CA ALA A 105 -5.75 17.66 -3.72
C ALA A 105 -4.52 18.33 -3.09
N ALA A 106 -3.37 17.67 -3.11
CA ALA A 106 -2.11 18.23 -2.60
C ALA A 106 -1.69 19.50 -3.36
N LYS A 107 -1.75 19.49 -4.70
CA LYS A 107 -1.43 20.65 -5.55
C LYS A 107 -2.44 21.81 -5.38
N GLY A 108 -3.72 21.49 -5.18
CA GLY A 108 -4.79 22.47 -4.96
C GLY A 108 -4.65 23.20 -3.63
N GLY A 109 -4.36 22.47 -2.54
CA GLY A 109 -4.11 23.06 -1.22
C GLY A 109 -2.88 23.98 -1.20
N GLN A 110 -1.82 23.61 -1.92
CA GLN A 110 -0.60 24.41 -2.01
C GLN A 110 -0.83 25.74 -2.74
N LYS A 111 -1.62 25.76 -3.83
CA LYS A 111 -1.98 26.99 -4.53
C LYS A 111 -2.86 27.91 -3.68
N GLY A 112 -3.86 27.37 -2.97
CA GLY A 112 -4.74 28.16 -2.11
C GLY A 112 -4.00 28.83 -0.94
N PHE A 113 -3.04 28.12 -0.34
CA PHE A 113 -2.18 28.67 0.71
C PHE A 113 -1.30 29.83 0.20
N LEU A 114 -0.61 29.65 -0.93
CA LEU A 114 0.23 30.70 -1.51
C LEU A 114 -0.57 31.92 -1.99
N ASP A 115 -1.77 31.72 -2.54
CA ASP A 115 -2.64 32.81 -2.96
C ASP A 115 -3.15 33.62 -1.74
N SER A 116 -3.44 32.94 -0.63
CA SER A 116 -3.83 33.60 0.63
C SER A 116 -2.69 34.41 1.29
N LEU A 117 -1.44 33.99 1.12
CA LEU A 117 -0.26 34.74 1.58
C LEU A 117 -0.03 35.98 0.71
N ARG A 118 -0.22 35.84 -0.61
CA ARG A 118 -0.06 36.95 -1.56
C ARG A 118 -1.08 38.06 -1.34
N ARG A 119 -2.33 37.74 -0.98
CA ARG A 119 -3.37 38.75 -0.64
C ARG A 119 -3.15 39.46 0.70
N ARG A 120 -2.27 38.96 1.57
CA ARG A 120 -2.00 39.54 2.90
C ARG A 120 -0.78 40.45 2.95
N LEU A 121 -0.02 40.58 1.86
CA LEU A 121 1.05 41.56 1.77
C LEU A 121 0.43 42.90 1.33
N PRO A 122 0.44 43.95 2.17
CA PRO A 122 0.03 45.28 1.72
C PRO A 122 1.03 45.75 0.65
N ASP A 123 0.51 46.27 -0.46
CA ASP A 123 1.31 47.00 -1.44
C ASP A 123 2.10 48.09 -0.68
N SER A 124 3.41 47.92 -0.61
CA SER A 124 4.31 48.96 -0.12
C SER A 124 4.33 50.09 -1.14
N GLY A 125 3.27 50.89 -1.14
CA GLY A 125 3.17 52.14 -1.87
C GLY A 125 4.27 53.07 -1.39
N THR A 126 5.24 53.33 -2.25
CA THR A 126 6.19 54.43 -2.09
C THR A 126 5.43 55.76 -2.02
N PRO A 127 5.67 56.62 -1.03
CA PRO A 127 5.08 57.95 -1.02
C PRO A 127 5.77 58.80 -2.09
N SER A 128 5.00 59.25 -3.08
CA SER A 128 5.43 60.29 -4.02
C SER A 128 5.49 61.63 -3.29
N VAL A 129 6.64 62.29 -3.36
CA VAL A 129 6.91 63.67 -2.90
C VAL A 129 6.22 64.67 -3.83
#